data_AF-A0A8I1SH05-F1
#
_entry.id   AF-A0A8I1SH05-F1
#
_cell.length_a   1.000
_cell.length_b   1.000
_cell.length_c   1.000
_cell.angle_alpha   90.00
_cell.angle_beta   90.00
_cell.angle_gamma   90.00
#
_symmetry.space_group_name_H-M   'P 1'
#
loop_
_entity.id
_entity.type
_entity.pdbx_description
1 polymer ?
#
loop_
_entity_poly.entity_id
_entity_poly.type
_entity_poly.pdbx_seq_one_letter_code
_entity_poly.pdbx_strand_id
1 'polypeptide(L)'
;MSFLSGLTYDSLTSSTSSSGSSTSSTTTSDDSTYETYMTLLLTTLQNQDPTDPEDVSDITDQLATFEQLELAEQNNALLSNLSESLTALQGVVDDSAAQAYLGTDVVAIGDTAPLEDGEAEWYYVLEDDAQSVTVTVTDEDGNVVYETTETGSEGSNNFIWDGTTDDGATLTSGTYTLSVSAVDSNGNSVDSEILMTGVVSALDLTGDEAVLYVNGVDVSISDVQGTQTVS
;
A
#
# COMPACT_ATOMS: atom_id res chain seq x y z
N MET A 1 57.55 -1.44 23.62
CA MET A 1 56.58 -1.39 22.50
C MET A 1 55.20 -1.45 23.14
N SER A 2 54.54 -0.39 23.65
CA SER A 2 54.24 0.96 23.14
C SER A 2 53.88 0.95 21.67
N PHE A 3 52.57 0.95 21.38
CA PHE A 3 51.75 1.50 20.28
C PHE A 3 50.34 0.88 20.52
N LEU A 4 49.16 1.52 20.49
CA LEU A 4 48.71 2.88 20.18
C LEU A 4 47.23 2.98 20.68
N SER A 5 46.84 4.15 21.20
CA SER A 5 45.53 4.86 21.09
C SER A 5 44.21 4.06 21.12
N GLY A 6 43.24 4.29 22.02
CA GLY A 6 42.75 5.57 22.54
C GLY A 6 41.84 6.24 21.49
N LEU A 7 40.52 6.28 21.73
CA LEU A 7 39.57 7.37 21.41
C LEU A 7 38.14 6.97 21.81
N THR A 8 37.72 7.45 22.97
CA THR A 8 36.33 7.68 23.37
C THR A 8 35.80 8.90 22.62
N TYR A 9 34.60 8.83 22.06
CA TYR A 9 33.88 10.02 21.59
C TYR A 9 32.66 10.24 22.48
N ASP A 10 32.74 11.33 23.25
CA ASP A 10 31.69 11.93 24.06
C ASP A 10 31.13 13.16 23.33
N SER A 11 29.81 13.29 23.40
CA SER A 11 28.97 14.49 23.20
C SER A 11 28.94 15.20 21.83
N LEU A 12 27.73 15.32 21.27
CA LEU A 12 27.10 16.65 21.11
C LEU A 12 25.58 16.50 20.97
N THR A 13 24.89 16.87 22.04
CA THR A 13 23.48 17.29 22.01
C THR A 13 23.43 18.68 21.38
N SER A 14 22.60 18.84 20.35
CA SER A 14 22.19 20.14 19.83
C SER A 14 20.68 20.12 19.63
N SER A 15 19.99 20.62 20.66
CA SER A 15 18.65 21.15 20.59
C SER A 15 18.64 22.41 19.72
N THR A 16 17.92 22.39 18.60
CA THR A 16 17.53 23.60 17.87
C THR A 16 16.03 23.63 17.72
N SER A 17 15.40 24.44 18.56
CA SER A 17 14.07 25.00 18.37
C SER A 17 14.13 26.14 17.34
N SER A 18 13.40 26.01 16.24
CA SER A 18 12.96 27.12 15.38
C SER A 18 11.65 26.67 14.72
N SER A 19 10.49 27.02 15.27
CA SER A 19 9.76 28.26 14.93
C SER A 19 9.51 28.40 13.43
N GLY A 20 8.27 28.07 13.06
CA GLY A 20 7.50 28.61 11.93
C GLY A 20 8.25 29.10 10.71
N SER A 21 8.11 28.35 9.62
CA SER A 21 7.93 28.95 8.31
C SER A 21 6.93 28.09 7.56
N SER A 22 5.68 28.55 7.57
CA SER A 22 4.74 28.21 6.51
C SER A 22 5.45 28.52 5.20
N THR A 23 5.87 27.49 4.48
CA THR A 23 6.19 27.63 3.07
C THR A 23 4.86 27.91 2.39
N SER A 24 4.48 29.18 2.37
CA SER A 24 3.59 29.69 1.35
C SER A 24 4.31 29.40 0.04
N SER A 25 3.91 28.29 -0.60
CA SER A 25 4.01 28.12 -2.03
C SER A 25 3.40 29.36 -2.64
N THR A 26 4.26 30.34 -2.88
CA THR A 26 3.91 31.50 -3.69
C THR A 26 3.91 30.90 -5.09
N THR A 27 2.75 30.39 -5.50
CA THR A 27 2.35 30.29 -6.89
C THR A 27 2.55 31.69 -7.45
N THR A 28 3.77 31.94 -7.91
CA THR A 28 4.19 33.22 -8.47
C THR A 28 3.59 33.22 -9.85
N SER A 29 2.31 33.59 -9.90
CA SER A 29 1.53 34.05 -11.04
C SER A 29 2.22 33.87 -12.40
N ASP A 30 1.96 32.75 -13.07
CA ASP A 30 2.22 32.58 -14.51
C ASP A 30 1.55 33.70 -15.33
N ASP A 31 0.43 34.25 -14.81
CA ASP A 31 -0.23 35.48 -15.26
C ASP A 31 0.74 36.66 -15.45
N SER A 32 1.77 36.78 -14.59
CA SER A 32 2.71 37.91 -14.64
C SER A 32 3.65 37.87 -15.86
N THR A 33 3.90 36.68 -16.42
CA THR A 33 4.75 36.48 -17.59
C THR A 33 4.00 36.83 -18.87
N TYR A 34 2.75 36.38 -19.01
CA TYR A 34 1.86 36.76 -20.11
C TYR A 34 1.63 38.28 -20.14
N GLU A 35 1.36 38.89 -18.99
CA GLU A 35 1.04 40.31 -18.87
C GLU A 35 2.28 41.21 -19.10
N THR A 36 3.47 40.74 -18.68
CA THR A 36 4.76 41.36 -19.03
C THR A 36 5.03 41.25 -20.53
N TYR A 37 4.71 40.11 -21.15
CA TYR A 37 4.93 39.87 -22.58
C TYR A 37 3.95 40.67 -23.46
N MET A 38 2.68 40.78 -23.06
CA MET A 38 1.68 41.64 -23.70
C MET A 38 2.03 43.13 -23.57
N THR A 39 2.66 43.53 -22.46
CA THR A 39 3.19 44.89 -22.29
C THR A 39 4.37 45.16 -23.23
N LEU A 40 5.27 44.19 -23.42
CA LEU A 40 6.37 44.28 -24.38
C LEU A 40 5.86 44.30 -25.83
N LEU A 41 4.84 43.49 -26.16
CA LEU A 41 4.18 43.44 -27.48
C LEU A 41 3.46 44.76 -27.82
N LEU A 42 2.78 45.36 -26.85
CA LEU A 42 2.14 46.67 -27.02
C LEU A 42 3.17 47.79 -27.22
N THR A 43 4.32 47.67 -26.52
CA THR A 43 5.43 48.63 -26.61
C THR A 43 6.14 48.55 -27.97
N THR A 44 6.33 47.35 -28.53
CA THR A 44 6.88 47.18 -29.88
C THR A 44 5.89 47.68 -30.94
N LEU A 45 4.59 47.35 -30.85
CA LEU A 45 3.56 47.87 -31.76
C LEU A 45 3.47 49.40 -31.79
N GLN A 46 3.68 50.08 -30.67
CA GLN A 46 3.73 51.55 -30.61
C GLN A 46 4.95 52.16 -31.30
N ASN A 47 6.01 51.38 -31.51
CA ASN A 47 7.31 51.86 -31.99
C ASN A 47 7.76 51.19 -33.30
N GLN A 48 6.90 50.41 -33.97
CA GLN A 48 7.22 49.72 -35.22
C GLN A 48 7.39 50.71 -36.40
N ASP A 49 8.41 50.45 -37.21
CA ASP A 49 8.52 50.99 -38.56
C ASP A 49 7.60 50.17 -39.50
N PRO A 50 6.68 50.78 -40.27
CA PRO A 50 5.69 50.10 -41.10
C PRO A 50 6.27 49.26 -42.27
N THR A 51 7.59 49.12 -42.39
CA THR A 51 8.25 48.47 -43.52
C THR A 51 8.73 47.04 -43.29
N ASP A 52 8.67 46.50 -42.06
CA ASP A 52 9.16 45.14 -41.76
C ASP A 52 8.18 44.29 -40.90
N PRO A 53 7.21 43.61 -41.54
CA PRO A 53 6.18 42.82 -40.85
C PRO A 53 6.61 41.41 -40.40
N GLU A 54 7.80 40.91 -40.74
CA GLU A 54 8.24 39.54 -40.38
C GLU A 54 8.40 39.34 -38.87
N ASP A 55 8.97 40.32 -38.15
CA ASP A 55 9.15 40.26 -36.68
C ASP A 55 7.82 40.12 -35.91
N VAL A 56 6.72 40.63 -36.45
CA VAL A 56 5.39 40.52 -35.81
C VAL A 56 4.77 39.15 -36.04
N SER A 57 5.03 38.53 -37.19
CA SER A 57 4.57 37.17 -37.49
C SER A 57 5.25 36.15 -36.58
N ASP A 58 6.58 36.22 -36.46
CA ASP A 58 7.37 35.28 -35.66
C ASP A 58 7.02 35.34 -34.16
N ILE A 59 6.71 36.54 -33.63
CA ILE A 59 6.27 36.71 -32.24
C ILE A 59 4.85 36.17 -32.04
N THR A 60 3.96 36.34 -33.03
CA THR A 60 2.59 35.80 -32.97
C THR A 60 2.60 34.27 -33.01
N ASP A 61 3.48 33.67 -33.81
CA ASP A 61 3.66 32.22 -33.88
C ASP A 61 4.27 31.63 -32.59
N GLN A 62 5.22 32.34 -31.99
CA GLN A 62 5.77 31.99 -30.66
C GLN A 62 4.73 32.11 -29.56
N LEU A 63 3.86 33.13 -29.60
CA LEU A 63 2.76 33.31 -28.66
C LEU A 63 1.74 32.17 -28.77
N ALA A 64 1.33 31.82 -29.99
CA ALA A 64 0.43 30.71 -30.22
C ALA A 64 1.02 29.37 -29.75
N THR A 65 2.35 29.20 -29.85
CA THR A 65 3.05 28.02 -29.34
C THR A 65 3.10 28.01 -27.81
N PHE A 66 3.31 29.17 -27.17
CA PHE A 66 3.32 29.30 -25.72
C PHE A 66 1.92 29.08 -25.13
N GLU A 67 0.88 29.65 -25.73
CA GLU A 67 -0.51 29.43 -25.32
C GLU A 67 -0.91 27.95 -25.48
N GLN A 68 -0.41 27.25 -26.50
CA GLN A 68 -0.58 25.80 -26.64
C GLN A 68 0.15 25.01 -25.55
N LEU A 69 1.37 25.41 -25.17
CA LEU A 69 2.11 24.77 -24.07
C LEU A 69 1.40 24.99 -22.74
N GLU A 70 0.98 26.21 -22.45
CA GLU A 70 0.26 26.56 -21.23
C GLU A 70 -1.08 25.82 -21.15
N LEU A 71 -1.81 25.73 -22.26
CA LEU A 71 -3.03 24.92 -22.33
C LEU A 71 -2.74 23.42 -22.11
N ALA A 72 -1.60 22.92 -22.59
CA ALA A 72 -1.18 21.54 -22.33
C ALA A 72 -0.81 21.31 -20.85
N GLU A 73 -0.13 22.26 -20.21
CA GLU A 73 0.18 22.22 -18.77
C GLU A 73 -1.09 22.28 -17.92
N GLN A 74 -2.02 23.20 -18.25
CA GLN A 74 -3.34 23.27 -17.60
C GLN A 74 -4.14 21.98 -17.77
N ASN A 75 -4.06 21.34 -18.94
CA ASN A 75 -4.72 20.06 -19.19
C ASN A 75 -4.08 18.93 -18.36
N ASN A 76 -2.75 18.85 -18.30
CA ASN A 76 -2.06 17.89 -17.45
C ASN A 76 -2.40 18.09 -15.96
N ALA A 77 -2.48 19.34 -15.49
CA ALA A 77 -2.90 19.65 -14.14
C ALA A 77 -4.35 19.18 -13.87
N LEU A 78 -5.27 19.42 -14.81
CA LEU A 78 -6.64 18.94 -14.73
C LEU A 78 -6.71 17.41 -14.68
N LEU A 79 -5.91 16.71 -15.49
CA LEU A 79 -5.84 15.25 -15.49
C LEU A 79 -5.29 14.70 -14.16
N SER A 80 -4.28 15.35 -13.59
CA SER A 80 -3.76 15.00 -12.25
C SER A 80 -4.83 15.17 -11.18
N ASN A 81 -5.54 16.30 -11.19
CA ASN A 81 -6.59 16.60 -10.22
C ASN A 81 -7.79 15.64 -10.36
N LEU A 82 -8.13 15.26 -11.60
CA LEU A 82 -9.14 14.25 -11.87
C LEU A 82 -8.71 12.90 -11.32
N SER A 83 -7.46 12.48 -11.54
CA SER A 83 -6.92 11.23 -11.00
C SER A 83 -6.99 11.20 -9.47
N GLU A 84 -6.55 12.26 -8.81
CA GLU A 84 -6.65 12.40 -7.34
C GLU A 84 -8.11 12.33 -6.86
N SER A 85 -9.03 13.00 -7.56
CA SER A 85 -10.45 12.95 -7.23
C SER A 85 -11.06 11.56 -7.44
N LEU A 86 -10.59 10.78 -8.41
CA LEU A 86 -11.03 9.39 -8.59
C LEU A 86 -10.52 8.49 -7.46
N THR A 87 -9.25 8.62 -7.08
CA THR A 87 -8.68 7.87 -5.95
C THR A 87 -9.41 8.19 -4.65
N ALA A 88 -9.68 9.47 -4.37
CA ALA A 88 -10.44 9.87 -3.19
C ALA A 88 -11.88 9.31 -3.20
N LEU A 89 -12.51 9.22 -4.38
CA LEU A 89 -13.84 8.62 -4.50
C LEU A 89 -13.81 7.11 -4.24
N GLN A 90 -12.78 6.42 -4.71
CA GLN A 90 -12.56 5.00 -4.44
C GLN A 90 -12.40 4.75 -2.93
N GLY A 91 -11.58 5.56 -2.25
CA GLY A 91 -11.41 5.49 -0.79
C GLY A 91 -12.73 5.67 -0.04
N VAL A 92 -13.62 6.59 -0.45
CA VAL A 92 -14.95 6.75 0.18
C VAL A 92 -15.84 5.50 0.02
N VAL A 93 -15.75 4.81 -1.12
CA VAL A 93 -16.50 3.56 -1.35
C VAL A 93 -15.95 2.45 -0.46
N ASP A 94 -14.63 2.34 -0.37
CA ASP A 94 -13.94 1.33 0.42
C ASP A 94 -14.17 1.56 1.93
N ASP A 95 -14.11 2.81 2.40
CA ASP A 95 -14.46 3.20 3.77
C ASP A 95 -15.91 2.84 4.13
N SER A 96 -16.83 3.02 3.18
CA SER A 96 -18.23 2.65 3.39
C SER A 96 -18.42 1.14 3.47
N ALA A 97 -17.63 0.37 2.71
CA ALA A 97 -17.66 -1.09 2.76
C ALA A 97 -17.00 -1.61 4.06
N ALA A 98 -15.85 -1.07 4.45
CA ALA A 98 -15.13 -1.40 5.67
C ALA A 98 -16.00 -1.23 6.93
N GLN A 99 -16.78 -0.15 6.99
CA GLN A 99 -17.74 0.07 8.08
C GLN A 99 -18.80 -1.03 8.23
N ALA A 100 -19.14 -1.73 7.15
CA ALA A 100 -20.10 -2.85 7.21
C ALA A 100 -19.49 -4.12 7.82
N TYR A 101 -18.16 -4.25 7.79
CA TYR A 101 -17.44 -5.41 8.33
C TYR A 101 -17.11 -5.30 9.81
N LEU A 102 -17.10 -4.09 10.38
CA LEU A 102 -16.78 -3.88 11.80
C LEU A 102 -17.70 -4.72 12.72
N GLY A 103 -17.08 -5.57 13.53
CA GLY A 103 -17.78 -6.48 14.46
C GLY A 103 -18.38 -7.73 13.80
N THR A 104 -18.06 -8.00 12.53
CA THR A 104 -18.47 -9.23 11.83
C THR A 104 -17.29 -10.17 11.64
N ASP A 105 -17.57 -11.48 11.56
CA ASP A 105 -16.62 -12.50 11.15
C ASP A 105 -16.38 -12.42 9.65
N VAL A 106 -15.12 -12.23 9.26
CA VAL A 106 -14.69 -12.14 7.86
C VAL A 106 -13.77 -13.29 7.50
N VAL A 107 -13.73 -13.58 6.20
CA VAL A 107 -12.71 -14.41 5.56
C VAL A 107 -11.85 -13.47 4.72
N ALA A 108 -10.55 -13.47 4.95
CA ALA A 108 -9.62 -12.62 4.22
C ALA A 108 -8.35 -13.40 3.86
N ILE A 109 -7.67 -12.95 2.81
CA ILE A 109 -6.34 -13.45 2.46
C ILE A 109 -5.38 -13.08 3.59
N GLY A 110 -4.71 -14.08 4.13
CA GLY A 110 -3.80 -13.91 5.25
C GLY A 110 -3.35 -15.23 5.82
N ASP A 111 -2.07 -15.29 6.17
CA ASP A 111 -1.42 -16.47 6.71
C ASP A 111 -1.36 -16.51 8.23
N THR A 112 -1.85 -15.48 8.90
CA THR A 112 -1.63 -15.30 10.33
C THR A 112 -2.91 -15.55 11.13
N ALA A 113 -2.82 -16.36 12.18
CA ALA A 113 -3.93 -16.61 13.11
C ALA A 113 -3.45 -16.64 14.57
N PRO A 114 -4.30 -16.24 15.52
CA PRO A 114 -3.99 -16.33 16.93
C PRO A 114 -4.28 -17.76 17.41
N LEU A 115 -3.47 -18.24 18.35
CA LEU A 115 -3.76 -19.44 19.11
C LEU A 115 -4.67 -19.05 20.28
N GLU A 116 -5.97 -19.28 20.12
CA GLU A 116 -7.01 -18.99 21.12
C GLU A 116 -7.75 -20.27 21.49
N ASP A 117 -8.15 -20.39 22.76
CA ASP A 117 -8.81 -21.59 23.30
C ASP A 117 -8.06 -22.93 23.06
N GLY A 118 -6.77 -22.85 22.73
CA GLY A 118 -5.89 -24.00 22.44
C GLY A 118 -5.85 -24.43 20.98
N GLU A 119 -6.47 -23.67 20.07
CA GLU A 119 -6.49 -23.98 18.64
C GLU A 119 -6.21 -22.72 17.80
N ALA A 120 -5.53 -22.90 16.67
CA ALA A 120 -5.37 -21.89 15.63
C ALA A 120 -5.89 -22.49 14.32
N GLU A 121 -6.75 -21.76 13.63
CA GLU A 121 -7.46 -22.24 12.43
C GLU A 121 -7.11 -21.37 11.22
N TRP A 122 -6.87 -22.04 10.09
CA TRP A 122 -6.67 -21.42 8.79
C TRP A 122 -7.40 -22.23 7.72
N TYR A 123 -7.71 -21.55 6.62
CA TYR A 123 -8.13 -22.20 5.39
C TYR A 123 -7.04 -22.00 4.35
N TYR A 124 -6.87 -22.97 3.45
CA TYR A 124 -6.05 -22.77 2.27
C TYR A 124 -6.76 -23.33 1.04
N VAL A 125 -6.61 -22.64 -0.08
CA VAL A 125 -7.21 -23.02 -1.36
C VAL A 125 -6.12 -23.52 -2.28
N LEU A 126 -6.23 -24.76 -2.76
CA LEU A 126 -5.33 -25.32 -3.76
C LEU A 126 -5.94 -25.17 -5.16
N GLU A 127 -5.12 -24.77 -6.14
CA GLU A 127 -5.59 -24.64 -7.54
C GLU A 127 -5.81 -25.99 -8.26
N ASP A 128 -5.20 -27.07 -7.79
CA ASP A 128 -5.34 -28.44 -8.32
C ASP A 128 -5.12 -29.48 -7.20
N ASP A 129 -5.31 -30.76 -7.49
CA ASP A 129 -5.03 -31.85 -6.55
C ASP A 129 -3.51 -31.95 -6.26
N ALA A 130 -3.14 -32.05 -4.97
CA ALA A 130 -1.76 -32.13 -4.54
C ALA A 130 -1.44 -33.49 -3.89
N GLN A 131 -0.39 -34.16 -4.38
CA GLN A 131 0.09 -35.41 -3.79
C GLN A 131 0.85 -35.17 -2.47
N SER A 132 1.43 -33.99 -2.29
CA SER A 132 2.12 -33.62 -1.06
C SER A 132 1.87 -32.15 -0.77
N VAL A 133 1.33 -31.87 0.40
CA VAL A 133 1.07 -30.54 0.94
C VAL A 133 1.83 -30.47 2.26
N THR A 134 2.93 -29.72 2.25
CA THR A 134 3.68 -29.40 3.47
C THR A 134 3.07 -28.16 4.09
N VAL A 135 2.64 -28.29 5.34
CA VAL A 135 2.10 -27.22 6.15
C VAL A 135 3.07 -26.94 7.28
N THR A 136 3.54 -25.70 7.37
CA THR A 136 4.52 -25.26 8.36
C THR A 136 3.91 -24.13 9.17
N VAL A 137 3.97 -24.21 10.49
CA VAL A 137 3.54 -23.15 11.41
C VAL A 137 4.78 -22.53 12.05
N THR A 138 4.88 -21.21 11.99
CA THR A 138 5.96 -20.43 12.60
C THR A 138 5.45 -19.48 13.67
N ASP A 139 6.28 -19.23 14.69
CA ASP A 139 6.04 -18.18 15.69
C ASP A 139 6.39 -16.77 15.16
N GLU A 140 6.16 -15.74 15.98
CA GLU A 140 6.46 -14.32 15.66
C GLU A 140 7.95 -14.06 15.40
N ASP A 141 8.84 -14.89 15.95
CA ASP A 141 10.29 -14.83 15.72
C ASP A 141 10.71 -15.54 14.41
N GLY A 142 9.77 -16.19 13.71
CA GLY A 142 9.99 -16.95 12.48
C GLY A 142 10.54 -18.36 12.72
N ASN A 143 10.52 -18.88 13.94
CA ASN A 143 10.92 -20.24 14.22
C ASN A 143 9.79 -21.20 13.85
N VAL A 144 10.14 -22.31 13.19
CA VAL A 144 9.20 -23.41 12.94
C VAL A 144 8.86 -24.09 14.26
N VAL A 145 7.58 -24.09 14.61
CA VAL A 145 7.07 -24.73 15.82
C VAL A 145 6.36 -26.04 15.52
N TYR A 146 5.80 -26.18 14.32
CA TYR A 146 5.10 -27.37 13.87
C TYR A 146 5.24 -27.53 12.34
N GLU A 147 5.45 -28.75 11.88
CA GLU A 147 5.43 -29.08 10.46
C GLU A 147 4.77 -30.44 10.22
N THR A 148 3.87 -30.50 9.24
CA THR A 148 3.29 -31.77 8.77
C THR A 148 3.24 -31.81 7.25
N THR A 149 3.13 -33.02 6.70
CA THR A 149 2.94 -33.23 5.27
C THR A 149 1.83 -34.24 5.02
N GLU A 150 0.81 -33.81 4.29
CA GLU A 150 -0.40 -34.56 4.00
C GLU A 150 -0.67 -34.56 2.47
N THR A 151 -1.70 -35.26 2.02
CA THR A 151 -2.24 -35.08 0.65
C THR A 151 -3.35 -34.02 0.66
N GLY A 152 -3.49 -33.24 -0.41
CA GLY A 152 -4.55 -32.22 -0.53
C GLY A 152 -5.36 -32.37 -1.81
N SER A 153 -6.59 -31.87 -1.78
CA SER A 153 -7.46 -31.82 -2.95
C SER A 153 -7.67 -30.39 -3.42
N GLU A 154 -7.96 -30.22 -4.72
CA GLU A 154 -8.35 -28.95 -5.32
C GLU A 154 -9.46 -28.26 -4.50
N GLY A 155 -9.35 -26.95 -4.33
CA GLY A 155 -10.32 -26.12 -3.62
C GLY A 155 -9.95 -25.87 -2.16
N SER A 156 -10.97 -25.53 -1.36
CA SER A 156 -10.77 -25.13 0.03
C SER A 156 -10.51 -26.32 0.95
N ASN A 157 -9.45 -26.20 1.73
CA ASN A 157 -9.03 -27.12 2.77
C ASN A 157 -8.96 -26.36 4.10
N ASN A 158 -9.33 -27.02 5.20
CA ASN A 158 -9.26 -26.46 6.56
C ASN A 158 -8.06 -27.08 7.30
N PHE A 159 -7.28 -26.25 7.98
CA PHE A 159 -6.17 -26.65 8.82
C PHE A 159 -6.33 -26.06 10.23
N ILE A 160 -6.39 -26.95 11.22
CA ILE A 160 -6.49 -26.61 12.64
C ILE A 160 -5.25 -27.16 13.33
N TRP A 161 -4.53 -26.28 14.04
CA TRP A 161 -3.38 -26.64 14.85
C TRP A 161 -3.71 -26.46 16.33
N ASP A 162 -3.42 -27.46 17.14
CA ASP A 162 -3.76 -27.54 18.58
C ASP A 162 -2.72 -26.87 19.50
N GLY A 163 -1.81 -26.08 18.94
CA GLY A 163 -0.73 -25.44 19.68
C GLY A 163 0.37 -26.39 20.14
N THR A 164 0.37 -27.66 19.73
CA THR A 164 1.43 -28.61 20.08
C THR A 164 2.58 -28.53 19.08
N THR A 165 3.79 -28.30 19.61
CA THR A 165 5.01 -28.27 18.79
C THR A 165 5.45 -29.67 18.37
N ASP A 166 6.36 -29.78 17.40
CA ASP A 166 6.96 -31.07 17.00
C ASP A 166 7.67 -31.79 18.17
N ASP A 167 8.25 -31.04 19.12
CA ASP A 167 8.84 -31.57 20.34
C ASP A 167 7.82 -32.01 21.41
N GLY A 168 6.52 -31.86 21.16
CA GLY A 168 5.42 -32.20 22.07
C GLY A 168 5.17 -31.18 23.19
N ALA A 169 5.72 -29.97 23.09
CA ALA A 169 5.39 -28.89 24.01
C ALA A 169 4.07 -28.22 23.59
N THR A 170 3.24 -27.85 24.56
CA THR A 170 1.98 -27.14 24.28
C THR A 170 2.18 -25.65 24.49
N LEU A 171 1.87 -24.87 23.46
CA LEU A 171 1.81 -23.42 23.49
C LEU A 171 0.39 -22.99 23.89
N THR A 172 0.25 -21.90 24.64
CA THR A 172 -1.03 -21.52 25.26
C THR A 172 -1.65 -20.23 24.72
N SER A 173 -0.86 -19.44 24.00
CA SER A 173 -1.28 -18.18 23.39
C SER A 173 -0.18 -17.68 22.47
N GLY A 174 -0.54 -16.89 21.46
CA GLY A 174 0.41 -16.24 20.56
C GLY A 174 -0.19 -16.08 19.18
N THR A 175 0.48 -15.32 18.34
CA THR A 175 0.14 -15.19 16.92
C THR A 175 1.11 -16.04 16.13
N TYR A 176 0.59 -16.82 15.19
CA TYR A 176 1.37 -17.76 14.40
C TYR A 176 1.06 -17.58 12.92
N THR A 177 2.05 -17.92 12.09
CA THR A 177 1.97 -17.80 10.64
C THR A 177 1.99 -19.19 10.02
N LEU A 178 1.09 -19.42 9.08
CA LEU A 178 1.00 -20.63 8.27
C LEU A 178 1.77 -20.46 6.97
N SER A 179 2.52 -21.47 6.57
CA SER A 179 3.04 -21.60 5.21
C SER A 179 2.56 -22.91 4.61
N VAL A 180 2.12 -22.85 3.36
CA VAL A 180 1.66 -24.01 2.60
C VAL A 180 2.51 -24.15 1.35
N SER A 181 3.06 -25.34 1.13
CA SER A 181 3.79 -25.71 -0.09
C SER A 181 3.21 -27.01 -0.63
N ALA A 182 2.60 -26.95 -1.82
CA ALA A 182 1.93 -28.07 -2.45
C ALA A 182 2.61 -28.53 -3.74
N VAL A 183 2.65 -29.84 -3.98
CA VAL A 183 3.15 -30.44 -5.23
C VAL A 183 2.22 -31.54 -5.75
N ASP A 184 2.06 -31.60 -7.07
CA ASP A 184 1.26 -32.59 -7.78
C ASP A 184 1.95 -33.97 -7.83
N SER A 185 1.25 -34.96 -8.39
CA SER A 185 1.80 -36.32 -8.58
C SER A 185 3.00 -36.42 -9.54
N ASN A 186 3.27 -35.38 -10.32
CA ASN A 186 4.41 -35.29 -11.23
C ASN A 186 5.59 -34.51 -10.61
N GLY A 187 5.43 -33.95 -9.41
CA GLY A 187 6.40 -33.11 -8.72
C GLY A 187 6.41 -31.64 -9.15
N ASN A 188 5.36 -31.17 -9.84
CA ASN A 188 5.18 -29.75 -10.13
C ASN A 188 4.57 -29.01 -8.93
N SER A 189 4.90 -27.73 -8.76
CA SER A 189 4.26 -26.89 -7.74
C SER A 189 2.78 -26.71 -8.05
N VAL A 190 1.94 -26.79 -7.03
CA VAL A 190 0.53 -26.41 -7.06
C VAL A 190 0.42 -25.10 -6.28
N ASP A 191 -0.16 -24.07 -6.90
CA ASP A 191 -0.36 -22.79 -6.25
C ASP A 191 -1.41 -22.90 -5.13
N SER A 192 -1.18 -22.15 -4.06
CA SER A 192 -2.03 -22.16 -2.88
C SER A 192 -2.20 -20.76 -2.30
N GLU A 193 -3.43 -20.42 -1.90
CA GLU A 193 -3.76 -19.17 -1.21
C GLU A 193 -4.23 -19.47 0.21
N ILE A 194 -3.65 -18.78 1.21
CA ILE A 194 -4.02 -18.96 2.62
C ILE A 194 -5.04 -17.89 3.00
N LEU A 195 -6.10 -18.32 3.66
CA LEU A 195 -7.18 -17.51 4.16
C LEU A 195 -7.23 -17.63 5.68
N MET A 196 -7.42 -16.49 6.33
CA MET A 196 -7.69 -16.40 7.76
C MET A 196 -9.16 -16.03 8.00
N THR A 197 -9.63 -16.38 9.19
CA THR A 197 -10.96 -16.01 9.68
C THR A 197 -10.84 -15.24 10.99
N GLY A 198 -11.74 -14.29 11.20
CA GLY A 198 -11.80 -13.61 12.49
C GLY A 198 -12.75 -12.44 12.51
N VAL A 199 -13.02 -11.94 13.72
CA VAL A 199 -13.87 -10.77 13.94
C VAL A 199 -13.07 -9.49 13.69
N VAL A 200 -13.64 -8.60 12.89
CA VAL A 200 -13.08 -7.26 12.68
C VAL A 200 -13.27 -6.42 13.93
N SER A 201 -12.17 -6.05 14.59
CA SER A 201 -12.17 -5.36 15.89
C SER A 201 -12.05 -3.84 15.77
N ALA A 202 -11.37 -3.35 14.73
CA ALA A 202 -11.16 -1.94 14.47
C ALA A 202 -10.97 -1.70 12.96
N LEU A 203 -11.03 -0.43 12.57
CA LEU A 203 -10.78 0.03 11.20
C LEU A 203 -9.77 1.18 11.23
N ASP A 204 -8.85 1.20 10.27
CA ASP A 204 -8.06 2.37 9.91
C ASP A 204 -8.51 2.86 8.52
N LEU A 205 -9.03 4.09 8.48
CA LEU A 205 -9.54 4.76 7.29
C LEU A 205 -8.68 6.00 6.94
N THR A 206 -7.46 6.08 7.48
CA THR A 206 -6.58 7.25 7.29
C THR A 206 -5.69 7.14 6.05
N GLY A 207 -5.54 5.93 5.50
CA GLY A 207 -4.78 5.64 4.29
C GLY A 207 -5.58 5.80 2.99
N ASP A 208 -4.94 5.46 1.87
CA ASP A 208 -5.60 5.43 0.56
C ASP A 208 -6.60 4.27 0.41
N GLU A 209 -6.40 3.20 1.18
CA GLU A 209 -7.26 2.03 1.26
C GLU A 209 -7.63 1.76 2.73
N ALA A 210 -8.87 1.35 2.96
CA ALA A 210 -9.34 0.99 4.29
C ALA A 210 -8.67 -0.31 4.78
N VAL A 211 -8.17 -0.29 6.02
CA VAL A 211 -7.54 -1.44 6.68
C VAL A 211 -8.40 -1.89 7.86
N LEU A 212 -8.57 -3.21 7.98
CA LEU A 212 -9.37 -3.89 8.99
C LEU A 212 -8.44 -4.57 9.97
N TYR A 213 -8.70 -4.44 11.26
CA TYR A 213 -7.96 -5.15 12.30
C TYR A 213 -8.65 -6.48 12.62
N VAL A 214 -8.09 -7.58 12.14
CA VAL A 214 -8.59 -8.95 12.35
C VAL A 214 -7.54 -9.73 13.13
N ASN A 215 -7.92 -10.32 14.27
CA ASN A 215 -7.01 -11.10 15.12
C ASN A 215 -5.70 -10.37 15.53
N GLY A 216 -5.73 -9.03 15.60
CA GLY A 216 -4.56 -8.21 15.92
C GLY A 216 -3.62 -7.95 14.73
N VAL A 217 -4.01 -8.33 13.51
CA VAL A 217 -3.27 -8.10 12.27
C VAL A 217 -4.03 -7.11 11.38
N ASP A 218 -3.28 -6.28 10.66
CA ASP A 218 -3.78 -5.35 9.65
C ASP A 218 -4.13 -6.11 8.36
N VAL A 219 -5.37 -5.94 7.89
CA VAL A 219 -5.90 -6.62 6.70
C VAL A 219 -6.47 -5.58 5.74
N SER A 220 -5.98 -5.54 4.52
CA SER A 220 -6.50 -4.64 3.49
C SER A 220 -7.94 -5.02 3.14
N ILE A 221 -8.83 -4.04 2.95
CA ILE A 221 -10.23 -4.31 2.51
C ILE A 221 -10.28 -5.07 1.19
N SER A 222 -9.26 -4.89 0.33
CA SER A 222 -9.12 -5.60 -0.94
C SER A 222 -8.83 -7.10 -0.77
N ASP A 223 -8.24 -7.51 0.37
CA ASP A 223 -7.95 -8.90 0.71
C ASP A 223 -9.16 -9.61 1.36
N VAL A 224 -10.24 -8.89 1.66
CA VAL A 224 -11.45 -9.46 2.25
C VAL A 224 -12.28 -10.16 1.17
N GLN A 225 -12.38 -11.49 1.28
CA GLN A 225 -13.13 -12.33 0.34
C GLN A 225 -14.64 -12.36 0.67
N GLY A 226 -15.02 -12.10 1.93
CA GLY A 226 -16.42 -11.97 2.35
C GLY A 226 -16.65 -12.14 3.85
N THR A 227 -17.92 -12.18 4.27
CA THR A 227 -18.30 -12.49 5.66
C THR A 227 -18.54 -13.98 5.85
N GLN A 228 -18.03 -14.56 6.94
CA GLN A 228 -18.42 -15.90 7.35
C GLN A 228 -19.78 -15.82 8.06
N THR A 229 -20.87 -16.12 7.36
CA THR A 229 -22.18 -16.23 8.00
C THR A 229 -22.21 -17.46 8.91
N VAL A 230 -22.14 -17.26 10.22
CA VAL A 230 -22.52 -18.26 11.21
C VAL A 230 -24.01 -18.56 11.00
N SER A 231 -24.32 -19.70 10.39
CA SER A 231 -25.70 -20.19 10.22
C SER A 231 -26.13 -21.05 11.41
#